data_AF-A0A0Q5IVU6-F1
#
_entry.id   AF-A0A0Q5IVU6-F1
#
_cell.length_a   1.000
_cell.length_b   1.000
_cell.length_c   1.000
_cell.angle_alpha   90.00
_cell.angle_beta   90.00
_cell.angle_gamma   90.00
#
_symmetry.space_group_name_H-M   'P 1'
#
loop_
_entity.id
_entity.type
_entity.pdbx_description
1 polymer ?
#
loop_
_entity_poly.entity_id
_entity_poly.type
_entity_poly.pdbx_seq_one_letter_code
_entity_poly.pdbx_strand_id
1 'polypeptide(L)' 'MFEGQPQTEIDALIKSDPEFKQLYQRHKLLNKKCMDAELGVLPIDDVTLGQMKREKLQAKEKLTRMYDQLTH' A
#
# COMPACT_ATOMS: atom_id res chain seq x y z
N MET A 1 2.92 2.66 -10.30
CA MET A 1 3.38 4.04 -10.04
C MET A 1 3.67 4.31 -8.56
N PHE A 2 4.27 3.34 -7.85
CA PHE A 2 4.88 3.54 -6.52
C PHE A 2 6.09 2.59 -6.37
N GLU A 3 6.11 1.49 -7.13
CA GLU A 3 7.28 0.61 -7.38
C GLU A 3 8.49 1.27 -8.08
N GLY A 4 8.40 2.56 -8.42
CA GLY A 4 9.51 3.34 -8.97
C GLY A 4 9.86 4.59 -8.16
N GLN A 5 9.14 4.86 -7.06
CA GLN A 5 9.50 5.97 -6.18
C GLN A 5 10.48 5.50 -5.10
N PRO A 6 11.55 6.26 -4.83
CA PRO A 6 12.55 5.86 -3.86
C PRO A 6 11.92 5.81 -2.47
N GLN A 7 12.16 4.72 -1.73
CA GLN A 7 11.66 4.57 -0.37
C GLN A 7 12.05 5.74 0.54
N THR A 8 13.13 6.47 0.22
CA THR A 8 13.52 7.74 0.86
C THR A 8 12.46 8.84 0.81
N GLU A 9 11.80 9.05 -0.34
CA GLU A 9 10.75 10.08 -0.47
C GLU A 9 9.54 9.70 0.38
N ILE A 10 9.17 8.41 0.31
CA ILE A 10 8.11 7.83 1.11
C ILE A 10 8.47 7.95 2.59
N ASP A 11 9.71 7.67 3.01
CA ASP A 11 10.14 7.78 4.41
C ASP A 11 10.12 9.22 4.93
N ALA A 12 10.47 10.20 4.09
CA ALA A 12 10.37 11.63 4.41
C ALA A 12 8.91 12.08 4.60
N LEU A 13 8.00 11.58 3.76
CA LEU A 13 6.56 11.81 3.88
C LEU A 13 5.96 11.08 5.08
N ILE A 14 6.38 9.85 5.34
CA ILE A 14 6.04 9.06 6.54
C ILE A 14 6.48 9.78 7.82
N LYS A 15 7.61 10.49 7.78
CA LYS A 15 8.11 11.30 8.88
C LYS A 15 7.31 12.58 9.07
N SER A 16 6.90 13.21 7.98
CA SER A 16 6.13 14.46 8.02
C SER A 16 4.65 14.23 8.31
N ASP A 17 4.11 13.08 7.88
CA ASP A 17 2.68 12.79 7.93
C ASP A 17 2.40 11.37 8.50
N PRO A 18 1.83 11.27 9.71
CA PRO A 18 1.54 10.00 10.35
C PRO A 18 0.42 9.22 9.66
N GLU A 19 -0.44 9.89 8.89
CA GLU A 19 -1.53 9.26 8.15
C GLU A 19 -0.96 8.50 6.94
N PHE A 20 0.02 9.10 6.25
CA PHE A 20 0.78 8.46 5.18
C PHE A 20 1.54 7.22 5.67
N LYS A 21 2.14 7.29 6.86
CA LYS A 21 2.78 6.15 7.53
C LYS A 21 1.85 4.96 7.73
N GLN A 22 0.66 5.22 8.24
CA GLN A 22 -0.30 4.17 8.55
C GLN A 22 -0.81 3.49 7.28
N LEU A 23 -1.08 4.28 6.23
CA LEU A 23 -1.44 3.79 4.90
C LEU A 23 -0.35 2.95 4.26
N TYR A 24 0.91 3.39 4.33
CA TYR A 24 2.04 2.66 3.78
C TYR A 24 2.27 1.32 4.48
N GLN A 25 2.20 1.29 5.81
CA GLN A 25 2.27 0.04 6.58
C GLN A 25 1.12 -0.91 6.24
N ARG A 26 -0.10 -0.37 6.10
CA ARG A 26 -1.29 -1.14 5.70
C ARG A 26 -1.08 -1.75 4.31
N HIS A 27 -0.61 -0.98 3.34
CA HIS A 27 -0.29 -1.45 2.00
C HIS A 27 0.77 -2.56 2.02
N LYS A 28 1.85 -2.41 2.79
CA LYS A 28 2.92 -3.42 2.90
C LYS A 28 2.40 -4.73 3.52
N LEU A 29 1.57 -4.64 4.55
CA LEU A 29 0.90 -5.79 5.18
C LEU A 29 -0.06 -6.50 4.21
N LEU A 30 -0.86 -5.73 3.48
CA LEU A 30 -1.77 -6.26 2.46
C LEU A 30 -1.02 -6.91 1.32
N ASN A 31 0.06 -6.29 0.84
CA ASN A 31 0.88 -6.87 -0.23
C ASN A 31 1.52 -8.18 0.21
N LYS A 32 2.01 -8.26 1.45
CA LYS A 32 2.54 -9.50 2.03
C LYS A 32 1.46 -10.58 2.10
N LYS A 33 0.30 -10.28 2.69
CA LYS A 33 -0.84 -11.21 2.73
C LYS A 33 -1.31 -11.67 1.34
N CYS A 34 -1.33 -10.76 0.37
CA CYS A 34 -1.69 -11.07 -1.01
C CYS A 34 -0.64 -11.99 -1.65
N MET A 35 0.66 -11.77 -1.40
CA MET A 35 1.73 -12.67 -1.83
C MET A 35 1.63 -14.06 -1.19
N ASP A 36 1.43 -14.14 0.12
CA ASP A 36 1.25 -15.41 0.83
C ASP A 36 0.01 -16.17 0.30
N ALA A 37 -1.05 -15.45 -0.06
CA ALA A 37 -2.23 -16.02 -0.69
C ALA A 37 -2.00 -16.47 -2.14
N GLU A 38 -1.31 -15.66 -2.97
CA GLU A 38 -0.96 -16.02 -4.36
C GLU A 38 0.04 -17.18 -4.41
N LEU A 39 0.88 -17.34 -3.38
CA LEU A 39 1.76 -18.50 -3.21
C LEU A 39 1.02 -19.77 -2.75
N GLY A 40 -0.28 -19.69 -2.44
CA GLY A 40 -1.06 -20.80 -1.93
C GLY A 40 -0.67 -21.23 -0.51
N VAL A 41 0.07 -20.40 0.22
CA VAL A 41 0.52 -20.66 1.59
C VAL A 41 -0.63 -20.49 2.58
N LEU A 42 -1.61 -19.65 2.24
CA LEU A 42 -2.85 -19.49 2.99
C LEU A 42 -4.04 -19.87 2.09
N PRO A 43 -5.08 -20.56 2.63
CA PRO A 43 -6.35 -20.77 1.93
C PRO A 43 -7.11 -19.44 1.83
N ILE A 44 -6.63 -18.66 0.86
CA ILE A 44 -7.13 -17.45 0.21
C ILE A 44 -8.44 -17.64 -0.57
N ASP A 45 -9.64 -17.34 -0.05
CA ASP A 45 -10.82 -17.31 -0.92
C ASP A 45 -10.69 -16.20 -1.98
N ASP A 46 -11.02 -16.47 -3.25
CA ASP A 46 -10.89 -15.53 -4.38
C ASP A 46 -11.53 -14.17 -4.09
N VAL A 47 -12.63 -14.16 -3.32
CA VAL A 47 -13.30 -12.92 -2.88
C VAL A 47 -12.37 -12.07 -2.01
N THR A 48 -11.65 -12.70 -1.08
CA THR A 48 -10.72 -12.03 -0.18
C THR A 48 -9.46 -11.58 -0.94
N LEU A 49 -8.98 -12.36 -1.91
CA LEU A 49 -7.89 -11.96 -2.80
C LEU A 49 -8.27 -10.71 -3.62
N GLY A 50 -9.50 -10.68 -4.15
CA GLY A 50 -10.05 -9.52 -4.86
C GLY A 50 -10.18 -8.28 -3.98
N GLN A 51 -10.61 -8.45 -2.72
CA GLN A 51 -10.63 -7.36 -1.75
C GLN A 51 -9.23 -6.86 -1.41
N MET A 52 -8.24 -7.74 -1.26
CA MET A 52 -6.84 -7.34 -1.02
C MET A 52 -6.26 -6.56 -2.19
N LYS A 53 -6.53 -6.96 -3.43
CA LYS A 53 -6.12 -6.20 -4.63
C LYS A 53 -6.77 -4.82 -4.68
N ARG A 54 -8.05 -4.71 -4.30
CA ARG A 54 -8.76 -3.42 -4.16
C ARG A 54 -8.19 -2.55 -3.05
N GLU A 55 -7.93 -3.09 -1.87
CA GLU A 55 -7.31 -2.35 -0.77
C GLU A 55 -5.89 -1.90 -1.12
N LYS A 56 -5.11 -2.75 -1.82
CA LYS A 56 -3.80 -2.38 -2.35
C LYS A 56 -3.91 -1.20 -3.34
N LEU A 57 -4.91 -1.24 -4.22
CA LEU A 57 -5.19 -0.15 -5.16
C LEU A 57 -5.63 1.14 -4.44
N GLN A 58 -6.56 1.05 -3.50
CA GLN A 58 -7.04 2.19 -2.71
C GLN A 58 -5.93 2.81 -1.84
N ALA A 59 -5.08 1.99 -1.23
CA ALA A 59 -3.95 2.47 -0.45
C ALA A 59 -2.95 3.20 -1.35
N LYS A 60 -2.66 2.66 -2.54
CA LYS A 60 -1.85 3.34 -3.56
C LYS A 60 -2.50 4.66 -4.00
N GLU A 61 -3.79 4.67 -4.31
CA GLU A 61 -4.50 5.90 -4.72
C GLU A 61 -4.50 6.97 -3.61
N LYS A 62 -4.69 6.57 -2.35
CA LYS A 62 -4.57 7.47 -1.20
C LYS A 62 -3.16 8.00 -1.02
N LEU A 63 -2.14 7.15 -1.14
CA LEU A 63 -0.74 7.58 -1.11
C LEU A 63 -0.44 8.57 -2.24
N THR A 64 -0.91 8.31 -3.46
CA THR A 64 -0.74 9.24 -4.60
C THR A 64 -1.46 10.57 -4.36
N ARG A 65 -2.69 10.55 -3.84
CA ARG A 65 -3.43 11.78 -3.49
C ARG A 65 -2.75 12.59 -2.39
N MET A 66 -2.30 11.94 -1.31
CA MET A 66 -1.57 12.63 -0.24
C MET A 66 -0.25 13.19 -0.74
N TYR A 67 0.46 12.45 -1.59
CA TYR A 67 1.68 12.94 -2.22
C TYR A 67 1.41 14.20 -3.04
N ASP A 68 0.40 14.17 -3.90
CA ASP A 68 -0.04 15.30 -4.73
C ASP A 68 -0.44 16.53 -3.88
N GLN A 69 -1.10 16.31 -2.74
CA GLN A 69 -1.43 17.40 -1.80
C GLN A 69 -0.22 17.98 -1.06
N LEU A 70 0.85 17.20 -0.88
CA LEU A 70 2.07 17.65 -0.18
C LEU A 70 3.06 18.32 -1.12
N THR A 71 2.98 18.05 -2.42
CA THR A 71 3.83 18.67 -3.45
C THR A 71 3.21 19.91 -4.11
N HIS A 72 1.96 20.27 -3.79
CA HIS A 72 1.28 21.48 -4.27
C HIS A 72 1.20 22.55 -3.17
#